data_AF-A0AAW3RGZ0-F1
#
_entry.id   AF-A0AAW3RGZ0-F1
#
_cell.length_a   1.000
_cell.length_b   1.000
_cell.length_c   1.000
_cell.angle_alpha   90.00
_cell.angle_beta   90.00
_cell.angle_gamma   90.00
#
_symmetry.space_group_name_H-M   'P 1'
#
loop_
_entity.id
_entity.type
_entity.pdbx_description
1 polymer ?
#
loop_
_entity_poly.entity_id
_entity_poly.type
_entity_poly.pdbx_seq_one_letter_code
_entity_poly.pdbx_strand_id
1 'polypeptide(L)'
;MQAEIIAVGTEILLGQITNTNSTYIARGLAELGIDSYYQTVVGDNRQRLSTVLEIAAQRNDLVILTGGLGPTKDDLTKQTLAHYLNVALVEDQAAMQKITAWFATNDKVMTANNRLQALYPAGAQPLTNHNGMAVGAFYQSENSADFLLLPGPPRELAVMFDSEAKPKLAAAYGEQAQIYSRVMRFYGISESELATRLHPLIDEQQAVTIAPYAKTNEVTLRLSAQAMTETAARGMIDKVDHQIKATVGPYFYGYGDDNSLVTTVINQMIAAKLSITAAESLTAGLFQSTIGSVSGVSAIFPGGFVTYANEAKHQLVNVPQAIIDAEGVVSEATAKAMASGAKQQLNTDVGISFTGVAGPGTLEGQPAGTVWIGLAYRDRPVKAKQYHFAGNRQQIRERSVMAGLDLLRHALNEDTDLKK
;
A
#
# COMPACT_ATOMS: atom_id res chain seq x y z
N MET A 1 5.56 -27.23 -3.37
CA MET A 1 6.30 -27.24 -2.10
C MET A 1 5.55 -26.39 -1.08
N GLN A 2 5.51 -26.78 0.18
CA GLN A 2 4.72 -26.11 1.22
C GLN A 2 5.61 -25.40 2.25
N ALA A 3 5.25 -24.17 2.61
CA ALA A 3 5.94 -23.36 3.58
C ALA A 3 5.02 -22.89 4.72
N GLU A 4 5.61 -22.70 5.90
CA GLU A 4 4.96 -22.03 7.03
C GLU A 4 5.80 -20.87 7.54
N ILE A 5 5.12 -19.76 7.86
CA ILE A 5 5.76 -18.56 8.41
C ILE A 5 5.49 -18.51 9.91
N ILE A 6 6.56 -18.47 10.71
CA ILE A 6 6.54 -18.31 12.16
C ILE A 6 7.07 -16.91 12.50
N ALA A 7 6.20 -16.03 12.98
CA ALA A 7 6.60 -14.74 13.54
C ALA A 7 6.85 -14.88 15.04
N VAL A 8 8.09 -14.59 15.46
CA VAL A 8 8.54 -14.65 16.86
C VAL A 8 8.56 -13.23 17.41
N GLY A 9 7.73 -12.97 18.42
CA GLY A 9 7.66 -11.67 19.11
C GLY A 9 6.43 -11.54 19.99
N THR A 10 6.64 -11.31 21.28
CA THR A 10 5.56 -11.15 22.26
C THR A 10 4.72 -9.90 21.99
N GLU A 11 5.33 -8.83 21.51
CA GLU A 11 4.69 -7.58 21.10
C GLU A 11 3.66 -7.75 19.98
N ILE A 12 3.83 -8.77 19.12
CA ILE A 12 2.87 -9.12 18.07
C ILE A 12 1.63 -9.76 18.70
N LEU A 13 1.82 -10.70 19.65
CA LEU A 13 0.71 -11.34 20.37
C LEU A 13 -0.07 -10.35 21.25
N LEU A 14 0.62 -9.35 21.79
CA LEU A 14 0.01 -8.28 22.58
C LEU A 14 -0.66 -7.19 21.73
N GLY A 15 -0.58 -7.27 20.40
CA GLY A 15 -1.17 -6.29 19.49
C GLY A 15 -0.51 -4.91 19.54
N GLN A 16 0.71 -4.82 20.07
CA GLN A 16 1.47 -3.56 20.11
C GLN A 16 1.97 -3.17 18.72
N ILE A 17 2.23 -4.16 17.89
CA ILE A 17 2.58 -4.00 16.48
C ILE A 17 1.77 -4.97 15.61
N THR A 18 1.53 -4.58 14.36
CA THR A 18 0.91 -5.46 13.36
C THR A 18 1.97 -6.36 12.73
N ASN A 19 1.66 -7.64 12.50
CA ASN A 19 2.56 -8.58 11.82
C ASN A 19 2.62 -8.32 10.31
N THR A 20 3.33 -7.26 9.91
CA THR A 20 3.54 -6.93 8.49
C THR A 20 4.56 -7.85 7.82
N ASN A 21 5.46 -8.47 8.59
CA ASN A 21 6.51 -9.34 8.05
C ASN A 21 5.94 -10.59 7.38
N SER A 22 4.98 -11.25 8.03
CA SER A 22 4.35 -12.45 7.45
C SER A 22 3.60 -12.13 6.16
N THR A 23 3.02 -10.92 6.08
CA THR A 23 2.41 -10.43 4.83
C THR A 23 3.46 -10.26 3.73
N TYR A 24 4.64 -9.69 4.04
CA TYR A 24 5.72 -9.49 3.08
C TYR A 24 6.29 -10.82 2.56
N ILE A 25 6.61 -11.73 3.47
CA ILE A 25 7.15 -13.05 3.14
C ILE A 25 6.15 -13.84 2.29
N ALA A 26 4.88 -13.90 2.69
CA ALA A 26 3.85 -14.65 1.96
C ALA A 26 3.69 -14.16 0.50
N ARG A 27 3.80 -12.85 0.26
CA ARG A 27 3.79 -12.30 -1.11
C ARG A 27 4.96 -12.82 -1.93
N GLY A 28 6.18 -12.80 -1.38
CA GLY A 28 7.34 -13.30 -2.12
C GLY A 28 7.38 -14.82 -2.26
N LEU A 29 6.78 -15.57 -1.34
CA LEU A 29 6.60 -17.02 -1.54
C LEU A 29 5.66 -17.30 -2.72
N ALA A 30 4.55 -16.55 -2.83
CA ALA A 30 3.65 -16.67 -3.96
C ALA A 30 4.36 -16.34 -5.30
N GLU A 31 5.19 -15.30 -5.32
CA GLU A 31 6.04 -14.96 -6.48
C GLU A 31 6.97 -16.11 -6.89
N LEU A 32 7.46 -16.89 -5.91
CA LEU A 32 8.32 -18.05 -6.14
C LEU A 32 7.55 -19.34 -6.44
N GLY A 33 6.20 -19.32 -6.42
CA GLY A 33 5.39 -20.53 -6.56
C GLY A 33 5.43 -21.45 -5.34
N ILE A 34 5.80 -20.93 -4.17
CA ILE A 34 5.86 -21.67 -2.92
C ILE A 34 4.53 -21.47 -2.18
N ASP A 35 3.80 -22.57 -1.98
CA ASP A 35 2.51 -22.53 -1.29
C ASP A 35 2.71 -22.27 0.21
N SER A 36 1.94 -21.36 0.80
CA SER A 36 1.98 -21.06 2.24
C SER A 36 0.58 -21.20 2.84
N TYR A 37 0.34 -22.25 3.62
CA TYR A 37 -0.98 -22.56 4.18
C TYR A 37 -1.16 -22.11 5.63
N TYR A 38 -0.07 -21.94 6.37
CA TYR A 38 -0.12 -21.60 7.78
C TYR A 38 0.78 -20.39 8.08
N GLN A 39 0.28 -19.54 8.99
CA GLN A 39 1.05 -18.49 9.63
C GLN A 39 0.85 -18.62 11.14
N THR A 40 1.95 -18.70 11.88
CA THR A 40 1.93 -18.86 13.33
C THR A 40 2.64 -17.68 13.99
N VAL A 41 2.04 -17.11 15.03
CA VAL A 41 2.69 -16.11 15.88
C VAL A 41 2.99 -16.74 17.23
N VAL A 42 4.21 -16.59 17.72
CA VAL A 42 4.66 -17.17 18.99
C VAL A 42 5.45 -16.16 19.79
N GLY A 43 5.23 -16.10 21.11
CA GLY A 43 5.96 -15.21 22.00
C GLY A 43 7.35 -15.77 22.35
N ASP A 44 8.22 -14.90 22.85
CA ASP A 44 9.64 -15.13 23.12
C ASP A 44 9.86 -16.11 24.29
N ASN A 45 9.63 -17.39 24.03
CA ASN A 45 9.81 -18.46 25.00
C ASN A 45 10.27 -19.71 24.28
N ARG A 46 11.40 -20.25 24.72
CA ARG A 46 12.07 -21.39 24.09
C ARG A 46 11.15 -22.61 23.94
N GLN A 47 10.41 -22.99 24.98
CA GLN A 47 9.57 -24.20 24.94
C GLN A 47 8.41 -24.05 23.94
N ARG A 48 7.75 -22.89 23.93
CA ARG A 48 6.69 -22.59 22.96
C ARG A 48 7.25 -22.59 21.54
N LEU A 49 8.39 -21.95 21.31
CA LEU A 49 9.01 -21.90 20.00
C LEU A 49 9.46 -23.29 19.52
N SER A 50 10.04 -24.13 20.39
CA SER A 50 10.37 -25.52 20.06
C SER A 50 9.13 -26.33 19.64
N THR A 51 8.03 -26.18 20.37
CA THR A 51 6.77 -26.88 20.04
C THR A 51 6.24 -26.46 18.67
N VAL A 52 6.28 -25.16 18.38
CA VAL A 52 5.83 -24.63 17.08
C VAL A 52 6.75 -25.09 15.94
N LEU A 53 8.07 -25.10 16.16
CA LEU A 53 9.05 -25.61 15.19
C LEU A 53 8.79 -27.08 14.86
N GLU A 54 8.56 -27.93 15.86
CA GLU A 54 8.26 -29.36 15.67
C GLU A 54 7.00 -29.56 14.82
N ILE A 55 5.91 -28.85 15.14
CA ILE A 55 4.65 -28.95 14.39
C ILE A 55 4.82 -28.45 12.96
N ALA A 56 5.48 -27.30 12.78
CA ALA A 56 5.68 -26.70 11.46
C ALA A 56 6.56 -27.59 10.57
N ALA A 57 7.65 -28.14 11.10
CA ALA A 57 8.56 -29.01 10.36
C ALA A 57 7.95 -30.37 9.99
N GLN A 58 6.95 -30.85 10.74
CA GLN A 58 6.24 -32.10 10.42
C GLN A 58 5.30 -31.99 9.23
N ARG A 59 4.81 -30.78 8.90
CA ARG A 59 3.75 -30.59 7.91
C ARG A 59 4.15 -29.71 6.72
N ASN A 60 5.38 -29.18 6.70
CA ASN A 60 5.86 -28.30 5.63
C ASN A 60 7.26 -28.72 5.19
N ASP A 61 7.60 -28.40 3.95
CA ASP A 61 8.93 -28.60 3.38
C ASP A 61 9.89 -27.45 3.78
N LEU A 62 9.34 -26.25 4.03
CA LEU A 62 10.08 -25.04 4.41
C LEU A 62 9.44 -24.36 5.62
N VAL A 63 10.24 -24.01 6.62
CA VAL A 63 9.82 -23.24 7.79
C VAL A 63 10.59 -21.92 7.86
N ILE A 64 9.87 -20.81 7.82
CA ILE A 64 10.44 -19.47 7.83
C ILE A 64 10.20 -18.81 9.18
N LEU A 65 11.25 -18.47 9.89
CA LEU A 65 11.19 -17.75 11.15
C LEU A 65 11.59 -16.28 10.96
N THR A 66 10.77 -15.36 11.45
CA THR A 66 11.09 -13.93 11.50
C THR A 66 11.01 -13.40 12.93
N GLY A 67 12.04 -12.67 13.35
CA GLY A 67 12.15 -12.14 14.72
C GLY A 67 13.06 -12.97 15.62
N GLY A 68 13.49 -12.40 16.75
CA GLY A 68 14.33 -13.07 17.74
C GLY A 68 15.78 -13.38 17.30
N LEU A 69 16.34 -12.63 16.34
CA LEU A 69 17.72 -12.78 15.87
C LEU A 69 18.73 -11.84 16.54
N GLY A 70 18.27 -10.90 17.35
CA GLY A 70 19.09 -9.88 18.01
C GLY A 70 20.00 -10.41 19.13
N PRO A 71 20.58 -9.47 19.91
CA PRO A 71 21.56 -9.75 20.97
C PRO A 71 20.95 -9.86 22.37
N THR A 72 19.62 -9.73 22.53
CA THR A 72 18.97 -9.72 23.84
C THR A 72 18.68 -11.14 24.35
N LYS A 73 18.22 -11.25 25.60
CA LYS A 73 17.85 -12.56 26.17
C LYS A 73 16.57 -13.12 25.56
N ASP A 74 15.71 -12.25 25.05
CA ASP A 74 14.44 -12.62 24.43
C ASP A 74 14.64 -13.04 22.95
N ASP A 75 15.82 -12.75 22.37
CA ASP A 75 16.22 -13.22 21.05
C ASP A 75 16.62 -14.70 21.06
N LEU A 76 15.62 -15.58 20.97
CA LEU A 76 15.75 -17.03 21.15
C LEU A 76 15.73 -17.85 19.84
N THR A 77 15.47 -17.23 18.70
CA THR A 77 15.10 -17.94 17.46
C THR A 77 16.21 -18.86 16.95
N LYS A 78 17.41 -18.31 16.71
CA LYS A 78 18.57 -19.08 16.20
C LYS A 78 19.02 -20.17 17.19
N GLN A 79 18.97 -19.89 18.49
CA GLN A 79 19.36 -20.82 19.55
C GLN A 79 18.38 -22.00 19.65
N THR A 80 17.09 -21.71 19.52
CA THR A 80 16.04 -22.74 19.57
C THR A 80 16.09 -23.62 18.34
N LEU A 81 16.28 -23.04 17.14
CA LEU A 81 16.45 -23.81 15.91
C LEU A 81 17.72 -24.67 15.94
N ALA A 82 18.86 -24.13 16.37
CA ALA A 82 20.10 -24.90 16.49
C ALA A 82 19.95 -26.09 17.44
N HIS A 83 19.23 -25.90 18.56
CA HIS A 83 18.91 -26.99 19.47
C HIS A 83 17.99 -28.05 18.84
N TYR A 84 16.94 -27.64 18.12
CA TYR A 84 16.03 -28.54 17.41
C TYR A 84 16.77 -29.39 16.35
N LEU A 85 17.67 -28.76 15.60
CA LEU A 85 18.50 -29.43 14.58
C LEU A 85 19.66 -30.24 15.16
N ASN A 86 19.90 -30.16 16.48
CA ASN A 86 21.06 -30.73 17.16
C ASN A 86 22.40 -30.30 16.54
N VAL A 87 22.53 -29.01 16.21
CA VAL A 87 23.76 -28.40 15.67
C VAL A 87 24.26 -27.27 16.57
N ALA A 88 25.55 -26.97 16.49
CA ALA A 88 26.13 -25.81 17.16
C ALA A 88 25.75 -24.50 16.44
N LEU A 89 25.85 -23.38 17.15
CA LEU A 89 25.91 -22.07 16.50
C LEU A 89 27.37 -21.76 16.15
N VAL A 90 27.59 -21.32 14.91
CA VAL A 90 28.89 -20.88 14.41
C VAL A 90 28.84 -19.40 14.05
N GLU A 91 30.02 -18.78 14.00
CA GLU A 91 30.16 -17.36 13.76
C GLU A 91 30.39 -17.06 12.28
N ASP A 92 29.61 -16.12 11.74
CA ASP A 92 29.88 -15.53 10.43
C ASP A 92 30.92 -14.42 10.56
N GLN A 93 32.06 -14.60 9.89
CA GLN A 93 33.18 -13.67 9.97
C GLN A 93 32.85 -12.31 9.35
N ALA A 94 32.07 -12.28 8.25
CA ALA A 94 31.68 -11.03 7.60
C ALA A 94 30.72 -10.20 8.48
N ALA A 95 29.74 -10.84 9.10
CA ALA A 95 28.83 -10.21 10.06
C ALA A 95 29.59 -9.70 11.29
N MET A 96 30.54 -10.47 11.83
CA MET A 96 31.37 -9.99 12.95
C MET A 96 32.23 -8.78 12.58
N GLN A 97 32.81 -8.78 11.38
CA GLN A 97 33.57 -7.63 10.87
C GLN A 97 32.67 -6.41 10.74
N LYS A 98 31.46 -6.57 10.20
CA LYS A 98 30.47 -5.49 10.09
C LYS A 98 30.11 -4.90 11.46
N ILE A 99 29.81 -5.77 12.44
CA ILE A 99 29.49 -5.35 13.81
C ILE A 99 30.67 -4.60 14.43
N THR A 100 31.87 -5.17 14.35
CA THR A 100 33.09 -4.57 14.93
C THR A 100 33.41 -3.22 14.28
N ALA A 101 33.32 -3.11 12.96
CA ALA A 101 33.55 -1.87 12.22
C ALA A 101 32.54 -0.79 12.59
N TRP A 102 31.27 -1.15 12.78
CA TRP A 102 30.25 -0.21 13.21
C TRP A 102 30.55 0.35 14.61
N PHE A 103 30.91 -0.49 15.58
CA PHE A 103 31.27 -0.01 16.91
C PHE A 103 32.54 0.87 16.90
N ALA A 104 33.55 0.49 16.10
CA ALA A 104 34.78 1.26 15.94
C ALA A 104 34.56 2.66 15.33
N THR A 105 33.54 2.83 14.49
CA THR A 105 33.21 4.09 13.81
C THR A 105 32.20 4.96 14.55
N ASN A 106 31.51 4.43 15.56
CA ASN A 106 30.41 5.10 16.26
C ASN A 106 30.74 5.47 17.72
N ASP A 107 32.03 5.48 18.11
CA ASP A 107 32.52 5.78 19.47
C ASP A 107 31.75 5.04 20.59
N LYS A 108 31.34 3.80 20.30
CA LYS A 108 30.63 2.94 21.25
C LYS A 108 31.44 1.70 21.58
N VAL A 109 31.39 1.27 22.85
CA VAL A 109 32.01 0.01 23.28
C VAL A 109 31.08 -1.14 22.94
N MET A 110 31.58 -2.12 22.17
CA MET A 110 30.84 -3.34 21.85
C MET A 110 30.67 -4.20 23.11
N THR A 111 29.43 -4.60 23.41
CA THR A 111 29.15 -5.54 24.50
C THR A 111 29.23 -6.98 23.99
N ALA A 112 29.59 -7.93 24.87
CA ALA A 112 29.82 -9.32 24.47
C ALA A 112 28.59 -9.99 23.81
N ASN A 113 27.38 -9.57 24.17
CA ASN A 113 26.15 -10.09 23.58
C ASN A 113 25.91 -9.64 22.14
N ASN A 114 26.56 -8.58 21.64
CA ASN A 114 26.47 -8.22 20.21
C ASN A 114 27.01 -9.33 19.30
N ARG A 115 27.96 -10.13 19.80
CA ARG A 115 28.47 -11.32 19.08
C ARG A 115 27.37 -12.29 18.68
N LEU A 116 26.29 -12.38 19.47
CA LEU A 116 25.14 -13.24 19.16
C LEU A 116 24.52 -12.89 17.80
N GLN A 117 24.62 -11.63 17.34
CA GLN A 117 24.05 -11.21 16.07
C GLN A 117 24.82 -11.75 14.85
N ALA A 118 26.05 -12.25 15.02
CA ALA A 118 26.81 -12.91 13.96
C ALA A 118 26.75 -14.44 14.03
N LEU A 119 25.96 -15.00 14.95
CA LEU A 119 25.85 -16.45 15.10
C LEU A 119 24.69 -16.99 14.28
N TYR A 120 24.91 -18.15 13.65
CA TYR A 120 23.90 -18.89 12.89
C TYR A 120 24.08 -20.41 13.05
N PRO A 121 23.05 -21.25 12.76
CA PRO A 121 23.17 -22.71 12.87
C PRO A 121 24.24 -23.27 11.93
N ALA A 122 25.14 -24.11 12.48
CA ALA A 122 26.19 -24.76 11.70
C ALA A 122 25.60 -25.59 10.55
N GLY A 123 26.18 -25.47 9.36
CA GLY A 123 25.66 -26.11 8.14
C GLY A 123 24.64 -25.26 7.37
N ALA A 124 24.16 -24.15 7.93
CA ALA A 124 23.35 -23.20 7.17
C ALA A 124 24.22 -22.31 6.27
N GLN A 125 23.61 -21.73 5.24
CA GLN A 125 24.17 -20.65 4.46
C GLN A 125 23.81 -19.30 5.12
N PRO A 126 24.78 -18.44 5.48
CA PRO A 126 24.47 -17.15 6.07
C PRO A 126 23.79 -16.22 5.06
N LEU A 127 22.90 -15.36 5.56
CA LEU A 127 22.22 -14.30 4.79
C LEU A 127 22.68 -12.94 5.29
N THR A 128 23.28 -12.15 4.39
CA THR A 128 23.82 -10.85 4.77
C THR A 128 22.68 -9.88 5.09
N ASN A 129 22.72 -9.29 6.29
CA ASN A 129 21.78 -8.23 6.65
C ASN A 129 22.35 -6.88 6.19
N HIS A 130 21.91 -6.35 5.05
CA HIS A 130 22.41 -5.08 4.53
C HIS A 130 22.00 -3.87 5.38
N ASN A 131 20.79 -3.90 5.95
CA ASN A 131 20.20 -2.79 6.70
C ASN A 131 20.28 -2.93 8.23
N GLY A 132 20.95 -3.97 8.73
CA GLY A 132 21.06 -4.26 10.14
C GLY A 132 22.30 -5.10 10.49
N MET A 133 22.30 -5.66 11.69
CA MET A 133 23.47 -6.36 12.26
C MET A 133 23.28 -7.87 12.38
N ALA A 134 22.05 -8.33 12.62
CA ALA A 134 21.78 -9.75 12.84
C ALA A 134 21.81 -10.52 11.52
N VAL A 135 22.73 -11.48 11.40
CA VAL A 135 22.85 -12.37 10.25
C VAL A 135 21.62 -13.28 10.18
N GLY A 136 21.04 -13.42 8.99
CA GLY A 136 20.03 -14.44 8.72
C GLY A 136 20.69 -15.76 8.34
N ALA A 137 19.90 -16.79 8.09
CA ALA A 137 20.44 -18.08 7.67
C ALA A 137 19.42 -18.87 6.85
N PHE A 138 19.91 -19.65 5.90
CA PHE A 138 19.13 -20.66 5.18
C PHE A 138 19.77 -22.03 5.41
N TYR A 139 19.10 -22.88 6.17
CA TYR A 139 19.54 -24.24 6.51
C TYR A 139 18.75 -25.25 5.69
N GLN A 140 19.45 -26.06 4.90
CA GLN A 140 18.83 -27.14 4.15
C GLN A 140 19.06 -28.45 4.90
N SER A 141 17.97 -29.13 5.28
CA SER A 141 18.02 -30.37 6.04
C SER A 141 17.86 -31.57 5.11
N GLU A 142 18.60 -32.64 5.39
CA GLU A 142 18.39 -33.93 4.70
C GLU A 142 17.25 -34.74 5.32
N ASN A 143 16.87 -34.47 6.57
CA ASN A 143 16.00 -35.32 7.38
C ASN A 143 14.82 -34.58 8.03
N SER A 144 14.60 -33.31 7.69
CA SER A 144 13.54 -32.46 8.22
C SER A 144 13.16 -31.40 7.17
N ALA A 145 12.30 -30.46 7.52
CA ALA A 145 12.07 -29.27 6.72
C ALA A 145 13.36 -28.44 6.55
N ASP A 146 13.40 -27.63 5.50
CA ASP A 146 14.39 -26.56 5.36
C ASP A 146 13.98 -25.37 6.24
N PHE A 147 14.95 -24.60 6.71
CA PHE A 147 14.71 -23.48 7.64
C PHE A 147 15.30 -22.18 7.15
N LEU A 148 14.50 -21.13 7.14
CA LEU A 148 14.92 -19.77 6.81
C LEU A 148 14.78 -18.85 8.02
N LEU A 149 15.86 -18.19 8.44
CA LEU A 149 15.90 -17.23 9.53
C LEU A 149 16.02 -15.81 8.97
N LEU A 150 15.03 -14.96 9.29
CA LEU A 150 14.95 -13.56 8.88
C LEU A 150 14.85 -12.63 10.11
N PRO A 151 15.33 -11.38 9.99
CA PRO A 151 15.26 -10.42 11.09
C PRO A 151 13.80 -9.99 11.38
N GLY A 152 13.58 -9.42 12.56
CA GLY A 152 12.28 -8.90 13.00
C GLY A 152 11.94 -7.50 12.44
N PRO A 153 12.86 -6.53 12.41
CA PRO A 153 12.56 -5.21 11.87
C PRO A 153 12.17 -5.25 10.37
N PRO A 154 10.99 -4.71 9.96
CA PRO A 154 10.51 -4.83 8.59
C PRO A 154 11.47 -4.29 7.51
N ARG A 155 12.21 -3.22 7.84
CA ARG A 155 13.19 -2.59 6.93
C ARG A 155 14.44 -3.44 6.69
N GLU A 156 14.78 -4.30 7.65
CA GLU A 156 15.88 -5.26 7.53
C GLU A 156 15.40 -6.51 6.79
N LEU A 157 14.22 -7.01 7.18
CA LEU A 157 13.63 -8.22 6.60
C LEU A 157 13.37 -8.07 5.11
N ALA A 158 12.75 -6.97 4.69
CA ALA A 158 12.40 -6.78 3.29
C ALA A 158 13.63 -6.89 2.38
N VAL A 159 14.71 -6.18 2.75
CA VAL A 159 15.96 -6.19 1.98
C VAL A 159 16.62 -7.55 1.99
N MET A 160 16.78 -8.17 3.18
CA MET A 160 17.40 -9.50 3.26
C MET A 160 16.59 -10.56 2.50
N PHE A 161 15.27 -10.51 2.59
CA PHE A 161 14.40 -11.46 1.91
C PHE A 161 14.53 -11.32 0.39
N ASP A 162 14.50 -10.09 -0.15
CA ASP A 162 14.61 -9.88 -1.59
C ASP A 162 16.01 -10.14 -2.15
N SER A 163 17.06 -9.69 -1.46
CA SER A 163 18.43 -9.74 -2.00
C SER A 163 19.15 -11.05 -1.70
N GLU A 164 18.83 -11.73 -0.60
CA GLU A 164 19.54 -12.94 -0.15
C GLU A 164 18.65 -14.19 -0.21
N ALA A 165 17.45 -14.12 0.40
CA ALA A 165 16.62 -15.31 0.56
C ALA A 165 15.93 -15.74 -0.74
N LYS A 166 15.25 -14.83 -1.45
CA LYS A 166 14.53 -15.13 -2.69
C LYS A 166 15.43 -15.82 -3.74
N PRO A 167 16.66 -15.34 -4.04
CA PRO A 167 17.54 -16.03 -4.99
C PRO A 167 17.90 -17.46 -4.56
N LYS A 168 18.10 -17.70 -3.26
CA LYS A 168 18.41 -19.04 -2.73
C LYS A 168 17.21 -19.97 -2.79
N LEU A 169 16.03 -19.48 -2.42
CA LEU A 169 14.77 -20.23 -2.54
C LEU A 169 14.46 -20.54 -4.02
N ALA A 170 14.68 -19.59 -4.93
CA ALA A 170 14.51 -19.81 -6.36
C ALA A 170 15.50 -20.86 -6.90
N ALA A 171 16.76 -20.83 -6.47
CA ALA A 171 17.74 -21.84 -6.88
C ALA A 171 17.41 -23.23 -6.31
N ALA A 172 16.85 -23.30 -5.10
CA ALA A 172 16.48 -24.57 -4.47
C ALA A 172 15.18 -25.16 -5.03
N TYR A 173 14.21 -24.32 -5.41
CA TYR A 173 12.82 -24.76 -5.63
C TYR A 173 12.12 -24.14 -6.85
N GLY A 174 12.81 -23.31 -7.64
CA GLY A 174 12.22 -22.46 -8.69
C GLY A 174 11.77 -23.15 -9.96
N GLU A 175 11.84 -24.49 -10.06
CA GLU A 175 11.28 -25.25 -11.20
C GLU A 175 9.74 -25.42 -11.12
N GLN A 176 9.09 -24.76 -10.17
CA GLN A 176 7.63 -24.84 -9.98
C GLN A 176 6.90 -23.71 -10.71
N ALA A 177 5.63 -23.94 -11.05
CA ALA A 177 4.77 -22.90 -11.61
C ALA A 177 4.65 -21.73 -10.61
N GLN A 178 4.96 -20.52 -11.07
CA GLN A 178 4.92 -19.31 -10.25
C GLN A 178 3.55 -18.64 -10.33
N ILE A 179 3.14 -17.95 -9.26
CA ILE A 179 1.94 -17.14 -9.26
C ILE A 179 2.30 -15.73 -9.71
N TYR A 180 1.78 -15.33 -10.87
CA TYR A 180 1.87 -13.96 -11.32
C TYR A 180 0.56 -13.25 -11.02
N SER A 181 0.65 -12.03 -10.49
CA SER A 181 -0.52 -11.25 -10.08
C SER A 181 -0.54 -9.87 -10.70
N ARG A 182 -1.73 -9.37 -11.03
CA ARG A 182 -1.99 -7.99 -11.41
C ARG A 182 -3.10 -7.43 -10.55
N VAL A 183 -2.86 -6.28 -9.94
CA VAL A 183 -3.88 -5.56 -9.18
C VAL A 183 -4.46 -4.45 -10.05
N MET A 184 -5.76 -4.52 -10.30
CA MET A 184 -6.57 -3.48 -10.93
C MET A 184 -7.26 -2.65 -9.85
N ARG A 185 -7.36 -1.33 -10.04
CA ARG A 185 -7.95 -0.42 -9.06
C ARG A 185 -9.11 0.37 -9.65
N PHE A 186 -10.17 0.49 -8.86
CA PHE A 186 -11.44 1.07 -9.25
C PHE A 186 -11.91 2.09 -8.22
N TYR A 187 -12.49 3.18 -8.70
CA TYR A 187 -13.13 4.20 -7.88
C TYR A 187 -14.53 4.50 -8.40
N GLY A 188 -15.45 4.83 -7.49
CA GLY A 188 -16.84 5.17 -7.84
C GLY A 188 -17.79 3.98 -8.01
N ILE A 189 -17.35 2.76 -7.69
CA ILE A 189 -18.16 1.54 -7.67
C ILE A 189 -17.99 0.83 -6.32
N SER A 190 -19.08 0.29 -5.77
CA SER A 190 -19.02 -0.50 -4.52
C SER A 190 -18.51 -1.92 -4.78
N GLU A 191 -17.99 -2.59 -3.74
CA GLU A 191 -17.53 -3.99 -3.87
C GLU A 191 -18.66 -4.92 -4.33
N SER A 192 -19.83 -4.83 -3.71
CA SER A 192 -20.99 -5.66 -4.06
C SER A 192 -21.44 -5.43 -5.51
N GLU A 193 -21.43 -4.17 -5.96
CA GLU A 193 -21.78 -3.84 -7.35
C GLU A 193 -20.73 -4.33 -8.34
N LEU A 194 -19.43 -4.15 -8.02
CA LEU A 194 -18.33 -4.65 -8.85
C LEU A 194 -18.40 -6.17 -8.99
N ALA A 195 -18.58 -6.89 -7.88
CA ALA A 195 -18.72 -8.34 -7.88
C ALA A 195 -19.96 -8.78 -8.69
N THR A 196 -21.10 -8.10 -8.53
CA THR A 196 -22.33 -8.41 -9.27
C THR A 196 -22.14 -8.23 -10.78
N ARG A 197 -21.52 -7.11 -11.21
CA ARG A 197 -21.27 -6.84 -12.63
C ARG A 197 -20.26 -7.81 -13.26
N LEU A 198 -19.33 -8.33 -12.46
CA LEU A 198 -18.28 -9.25 -12.90
C LEU A 198 -18.62 -10.72 -12.62
N HIS A 199 -19.80 -11.02 -12.09
CA HIS A 199 -20.20 -12.37 -11.69
C HIS A 199 -19.99 -13.43 -12.79
N PRO A 200 -20.31 -13.19 -14.08
CA PRO A 200 -20.03 -14.17 -15.14
C PRO A 200 -18.54 -14.49 -15.30
N LEU A 201 -17.66 -13.50 -15.10
CA LEU A 201 -16.20 -13.69 -15.19
C LEU A 201 -15.63 -14.33 -13.92
N ILE A 202 -16.26 -14.07 -12.77
CA ILE A 202 -15.84 -14.62 -11.47
C ILE A 202 -16.24 -16.09 -11.33
N ASP A 203 -17.40 -16.49 -11.85
CA ASP A 203 -17.87 -17.88 -11.74
C ASP A 203 -17.20 -18.82 -12.75
N GLU A 204 -16.76 -18.31 -13.89
CA GLU A 204 -16.03 -19.06 -14.92
C GLU A 204 -14.50 -19.05 -14.71
N GLN A 205 -14.03 -18.83 -13.47
CA GLN A 205 -12.61 -18.81 -13.13
C GLN A 205 -11.96 -20.18 -13.40
N GLN A 206 -11.22 -20.29 -14.51
CA GLN A 206 -10.39 -21.46 -14.80
C GLN A 206 -8.90 -21.14 -14.64
N ALA A 207 -8.35 -20.34 -15.56
CA ALA A 207 -6.90 -20.11 -15.63
C ALA A 207 -6.42 -18.88 -14.83
N VAL A 208 -7.34 -18.01 -14.43
CA VAL A 208 -7.04 -16.78 -13.70
C VAL A 208 -8.02 -16.65 -12.53
N THR A 209 -7.50 -16.59 -11.31
CA THR A 209 -8.28 -16.25 -10.12
C THR A 209 -8.58 -14.75 -10.11
N ILE A 210 -9.84 -14.38 -9.87
CA ILE A 210 -10.29 -12.98 -9.73
C ILE A 210 -10.76 -12.78 -8.29
N ALA A 211 -9.97 -12.07 -7.49
CA ALA A 211 -10.25 -11.80 -6.09
C ALA A 211 -10.55 -10.32 -5.86
N PRO A 212 -11.78 -9.94 -5.47
CA PRO A 212 -12.08 -8.58 -5.03
C PRO A 212 -11.57 -8.32 -3.62
N TYR A 213 -11.08 -7.10 -3.41
CA TYR A 213 -10.71 -6.58 -2.10
C TYR A 213 -11.20 -5.15 -1.95
N ALA A 214 -12.02 -4.89 -0.93
CA ALA A 214 -12.36 -3.54 -0.52
C ALA A 214 -11.21 -2.88 0.26
N LYS A 215 -10.92 -1.63 -0.09
CA LYS A 215 -10.08 -0.73 0.71
C LYS A 215 -10.89 0.50 1.09
N THR A 216 -10.38 1.31 2.01
CA THR A 216 -11.01 2.58 2.36
C THR A 216 -11.08 3.47 1.13
N ASN A 217 -12.31 3.81 0.70
CA ASN A 217 -12.63 4.67 -0.46
C ASN A 217 -12.32 4.11 -1.85
N GLU A 218 -11.98 2.83 -2.02
CA GLU A 218 -11.77 2.22 -3.34
C GLU A 218 -11.96 0.70 -3.33
N VAL A 219 -12.06 0.11 -4.52
CA VAL A 219 -12.13 -1.36 -4.67
C VAL A 219 -10.99 -1.81 -5.59
N THR A 220 -10.37 -2.93 -5.24
CA THR A 220 -9.30 -3.53 -6.05
C THR A 220 -9.68 -4.94 -6.47
N LEU A 221 -9.23 -5.36 -7.66
CA LEU A 221 -9.30 -6.74 -8.12
C LEU A 221 -7.88 -7.26 -8.29
N ARG A 222 -7.55 -8.39 -7.66
CA ARG A 222 -6.33 -9.12 -7.95
C ARG A 222 -6.64 -10.22 -8.96
N LEU A 223 -5.96 -10.17 -10.09
CA LEU A 223 -5.94 -11.22 -11.10
C LEU A 223 -4.68 -12.04 -10.87
N SER A 224 -4.82 -13.33 -10.59
CA SER A 224 -3.68 -14.22 -10.34
C SER A 224 -3.73 -15.42 -11.26
N ALA A 225 -2.60 -15.75 -11.89
CA ALA A 225 -2.48 -16.91 -12.76
C ALA A 225 -1.20 -17.68 -12.42
N GLN A 226 -1.29 -19.01 -12.39
CA GLN A 226 -0.14 -19.89 -12.26
C GLN A 226 0.41 -20.24 -13.64
N ALA A 227 1.72 -20.06 -13.84
CA ALA A 227 2.38 -20.48 -15.07
C ALA A 227 3.87 -20.77 -14.84
N MET A 228 4.46 -21.55 -15.75
CA MET A 228 5.91 -21.78 -15.79
C MET A 228 6.71 -20.55 -16.22
N THR A 229 6.07 -19.59 -16.91
CA THR A 229 6.72 -18.37 -17.39
C THR A 229 5.81 -17.17 -17.19
N GLU A 230 6.42 -16.02 -16.90
CA GLU A 230 5.72 -14.75 -16.76
C GLU A 230 4.93 -14.40 -18.03
N THR A 231 5.49 -14.65 -19.21
CA THR A 231 4.82 -14.36 -20.49
C THR A 231 3.51 -15.12 -20.64
N ALA A 232 3.49 -16.41 -20.29
CA ALA A 232 2.27 -17.21 -20.34
C ALA A 232 1.21 -16.69 -19.36
N ALA A 233 1.61 -16.37 -18.12
CA ALA A 233 0.69 -15.81 -17.13
C ALA A 233 0.15 -14.43 -17.53
N ARG A 234 1.01 -13.53 -18.04
CA ARG A 234 0.59 -12.21 -18.53
C ARG A 234 -0.44 -12.32 -19.63
N GLY A 235 -0.27 -13.24 -20.59
CA GLY A 235 -1.24 -13.47 -21.65
C GLY A 235 -2.62 -13.90 -21.13
N MET A 236 -2.67 -14.78 -20.12
CA MET A 236 -3.92 -15.18 -19.47
C MET A 236 -4.58 -14.01 -18.73
N ILE A 237 -3.79 -13.26 -17.95
CA ILE A 237 -4.26 -12.09 -17.20
C ILE A 237 -4.76 -10.98 -18.13
N ASP A 238 -4.07 -10.70 -19.24
CA ASP A 238 -4.45 -9.65 -20.20
C ASP A 238 -5.83 -9.90 -20.82
N LYS A 239 -6.16 -11.16 -21.11
CA LYS A 239 -7.47 -11.53 -21.65
C LYS A 239 -8.59 -11.18 -20.66
N VAL A 240 -8.42 -11.54 -19.39
CA VAL A 240 -9.40 -11.25 -18.33
C VAL A 240 -9.47 -9.76 -18.01
N ASP A 241 -8.33 -9.07 -17.98
CA ASP A 241 -8.23 -7.61 -17.82
C ASP A 241 -9.09 -6.88 -18.87
N HIS A 242 -8.96 -7.26 -20.14
CA HIS A 242 -9.75 -6.67 -21.23
C HIS A 242 -11.26 -6.87 -21.04
N GLN A 243 -11.69 -8.06 -20.62
CA GLN A 243 -13.10 -8.35 -20.34
C GLN A 243 -13.64 -7.54 -19.16
N ILE A 244 -12.84 -7.40 -18.09
CA ILE A 244 -13.17 -6.57 -16.93
C ILE A 244 -13.31 -5.10 -17.36
N LYS A 245 -12.34 -4.57 -18.10
CA LYS A 245 -12.40 -3.18 -18.60
C LYS A 245 -13.57 -2.93 -19.55
N ALA A 246 -13.95 -3.90 -20.38
CA ALA A 246 -15.13 -3.77 -21.22
C ALA A 246 -16.42 -3.62 -20.37
N THR A 247 -16.46 -4.24 -19.18
CA THR A 247 -17.64 -4.26 -18.32
C THR A 247 -17.70 -3.09 -17.33
N VAL A 248 -16.57 -2.76 -16.70
CA VAL A 248 -16.47 -1.76 -15.61
C VAL A 248 -15.35 -0.74 -15.81
N GLY A 249 -14.85 -0.61 -17.04
CA GLY A 249 -13.76 0.31 -17.41
C GLY A 249 -13.91 1.77 -16.98
N PRO A 250 -15.12 2.39 -16.96
CA PRO A 250 -15.27 3.76 -16.49
C PRO A 250 -14.79 4.01 -15.04
N TYR A 251 -14.87 2.99 -14.19
CA TYR A 251 -14.42 3.03 -12.79
C TYR A 251 -12.93 2.73 -12.63
N PHE A 252 -12.32 2.08 -13.62
CA PHE A 252 -10.90 1.73 -13.60
C PHE A 252 -10.04 2.98 -13.68
N TYR A 253 -9.04 3.08 -12.81
CA TYR A 253 -8.10 4.21 -12.83
C TYR A 253 -6.64 3.78 -12.96
N GLY A 254 -6.26 2.56 -12.58
CA GLY A 254 -4.86 2.16 -12.69
C GLY A 254 -4.54 0.78 -12.12
N TYR A 255 -3.25 0.46 -12.16
CA TYR A 255 -2.71 -0.81 -11.68
C TYR A 255 -1.77 -0.63 -10.49
N GLY A 256 -1.48 -1.73 -9.79
CA GLY A 256 -0.42 -1.83 -8.79
C GLY A 256 -0.93 -1.83 -7.35
N ASP A 257 -0.22 -2.55 -6.48
CA ASP A 257 -0.55 -2.67 -5.06
C ASP A 257 -0.40 -1.33 -4.31
N ASP A 258 0.67 -0.59 -4.62
CA ASP A 258 1.03 0.69 -3.96
C ASP A 258 0.53 1.93 -4.70
N ASN A 259 -0.20 1.76 -5.81
CA ASN A 259 -0.78 2.87 -6.54
C ASN A 259 -2.04 3.42 -5.81
N SER A 260 -2.38 4.68 -6.08
CA SER A 260 -3.56 5.36 -5.57
C SER A 260 -4.19 6.25 -6.63
N LEU A 261 -5.47 6.62 -6.45
CA LEU A 261 -6.16 7.57 -7.32
C LEU A 261 -5.41 8.91 -7.36
N VAL A 262 -4.94 9.38 -6.20
CA VAL A 262 -4.18 10.64 -6.07
C VAL A 262 -2.92 10.59 -6.94
N THR A 263 -2.09 9.57 -6.75
CA THR A 263 -0.83 9.39 -7.49
C THR A 263 -1.08 9.29 -8.99
N THR A 264 -2.11 8.54 -9.40
CA THR A 264 -2.46 8.37 -10.81
C THR A 264 -2.86 9.70 -11.45
N VAL A 265 -3.80 10.43 -10.84
CA VAL A 265 -4.30 11.70 -11.40
C VAL A 265 -3.20 12.75 -11.45
N ILE A 266 -2.42 12.90 -10.37
CA ILE A 266 -1.34 13.90 -10.32
C ILE A 266 -0.22 13.57 -11.31
N ASN A 267 0.19 12.32 -11.44
CA ASN A 267 1.20 11.93 -12.43
C ASN A 267 0.71 12.16 -13.86
N GLN A 268 -0.58 11.93 -14.15
CA GLN A 268 -1.17 12.24 -15.44
C GLN A 268 -1.12 13.75 -15.73
N MET A 269 -1.42 14.60 -14.73
CA MET A 269 -1.32 16.05 -14.88
C MET A 269 0.13 16.53 -15.06
N ILE A 270 1.08 15.98 -14.31
CA ILE A 270 2.52 16.28 -14.46
C ILE A 270 2.98 15.93 -15.87
N ALA A 271 2.65 14.74 -16.36
CA ALA A 271 2.99 14.31 -17.72
C ALA A 271 2.37 15.23 -18.79
N ALA A 272 1.14 15.69 -18.55
CA ALA A 272 0.42 16.64 -19.40
C ALA A 272 0.86 18.11 -19.22
N LYS A 273 1.75 18.41 -18.26
CA LYS A 273 2.14 19.76 -17.85
C LYS A 273 0.95 20.67 -17.50
N LEU A 274 -0.09 20.10 -16.92
CA LEU A 274 -1.30 20.82 -16.50
C LEU A 274 -1.18 21.27 -15.06
N SER A 275 -1.28 22.58 -14.83
CA SER A 275 -1.26 23.18 -13.49
C SER A 275 -2.61 23.09 -12.79
N ILE A 276 -2.59 22.96 -11.46
CA ILE A 276 -3.79 22.83 -10.62
C ILE A 276 -3.72 23.74 -9.40
N THR A 277 -4.86 24.26 -8.97
CA THR A 277 -5.07 24.90 -7.67
C THR A 277 -6.42 24.48 -7.07
N ALA A 278 -6.63 24.80 -5.79
CA ALA A 278 -7.86 24.48 -5.09
C ALA A 278 -8.37 25.63 -4.22
N ALA A 279 -9.69 25.73 -4.06
CA ALA A 279 -10.37 26.52 -3.04
C ALA A 279 -11.17 25.62 -2.09
N GLU A 280 -10.75 25.52 -0.83
CA GLU A 280 -11.28 24.58 0.14
C GLU A 280 -12.05 25.28 1.26
N SER A 281 -13.32 24.94 1.43
CA SER A 281 -14.09 25.27 2.63
C SER A 281 -14.17 24.04 3.54
N LEU A 282 -15.10 23.10 3.34
CA LEU A 282 -15.30 22.00 4.29
C LEU A 282 -14.08 21.08 4.48
N THR A 283 -13.24 20.93 3.45
CA THR A 283 -12.05 20.06 3.46
C THR A 283 -10.87 20.74 4.15
N ALA A 284 -10.87 22.07 4.27
CA ALA A 284 -9.93 22.85 5.06
C ALA A 284 -8.44 22.52 4.80
N GLY A 285 -8.03 22.41 3.54
CA GLY A 285 -6.64 22.14 3.14
C GLY A 285 -6.34 20.67 2.91
N LEU A 286 -7.30 19.76 3.16
CA LEU A 286 -7.09 18.33 3.01
C LEU A 286 -6.82 17.93 1.55
N PHE A 287 -7.48 18.56 0.57
CA PHE A 287 -7.21 18.27 -0.84
C PHE A 287 -5.78 18.68 -1.21
N GLN A 288 -5.37 19.90 -0.84
CA GLN A 288 -4.02 20.40 -1.09
C GLN A 288 -2.95 19.54 -0.41
N SER A 289 -3.16 19.16 0.85
CA SER A 289 -2.26 18.24 1.56
C SER A 289 -2.20 16.86 0.90
N THR A 290 -3.31 16.38 0.34
CA THR A 290 -3.39 15.06 -0.31
C THR A 290 -2.60 15.06 -1.63
N ILE A 291 -2.77 16.08 -2.48
CA ILE A 291 -1.96 16.16 -3.72
C ILE A 291 -0.50 16.48 -3.40
N GLY A 292 -0.24 17.22 -2.32
CA GLY A 292 1.09 17.57 -1.82
C GLY A 292 1.94 16.36 -1.42
N SER A 293 1.34 15.19 -1.16
CA SER A 293 2.09 13.97 -0.82
C SER A 293 2.66 13.23 -2.03
N VAL A 294 2.34 13.66 -3.26
CA VAL A 294 2.85 13.04 -4.50
C VAL A 294 4.16 13.71 -4.91
N SER A 295 5.21 12.90 -5.11
CA SER A 295 6.51 13.40 -5.58
C SER A 295 6.38 14.12 -6.92
N GLY A 296 7.05 15.26 -7.06
CA GLY A 296 7.04 16.07 -8.29
C GLY A 296 5.84 17.02 -8.44
N VAL A 297 4.86 17.02 -7.52
CA VAL A 297 3.66 17.87 -7.60
C VAL A 297 3.96 19.37 -7.66
N SER A 298 5.10 19.82 -7.12
CA SER A 298 5.54 21.22 -7.19
C SER A 298 5.73 21.74 -8.63
N ALA A 299 5.87 20.86 -9.62
CA ALA A 299 5.93 21.25 -11.03
C ALA A 299 4.59 21.77 -11.57
N ILE A 300 3.47 21.43 -10.93
CA ILE A 300 2.12 21.76 -11.40
C ILE A 300 1.22 22.43 -10.35
N PHE A 301 1.60 22.42 -9.06
CA PHE A 301 0.80 22.96 -7.97
C PHE A 301 1.49 24.18 -7.33
N PRO A 302 1.13 25.42 -7.70
CA PRO A 302 1.70 26.63 -7.11
C PRO A 302 1.14 26.96 -5.72
N GLY A 303 0.11 26.25 -5.26
CA GLY A 303 -0.58 26.50 -4.00
C GLY A 303 -2.11 26.54 -4.17
N GLY A 304 -2.81 26.90 -3.11
CA GLY A 304 -4.27 27.03 -3.10
C GLY A 304 -4.77 27.83 -1.91
N PHE A 305 -6.09 27.85 -1.75
CA PHE A 305 -6.79 28.71 -0.81
C PHE A 305 -7.65 27.89 0.14
N VAL A 306 -7.58 28.21 1.43
CA VAL A 306 -8.55 27.72 2.41
C VAL A 306 -9.52 28.86 2.73
N THR A 307 -10.71 28.81 2.15
CA THR A 307 -11.74 29.86 2.25
C THR A 307 -12.85 29.45 3.22
N TYR A 308 -12.42 29.16 4.46
CA TYR A 308 -13.29 28.59 5.49
C TYR A 308 -14.44 29.53 5.89
N ALA A 309 -14.16 30.83 6.01
CA ALA A 309 -15.17 31.87 6.25
C ALA A 309 -15.77 32.41 4.94
N ASN A 310 -17.00 32.93 4.99
CA ASN A 310 -17.66 33.54 3.83
C ASN A 310 -16.87 34.74 3.30
N GLU A 311 -16.41 35.61 4.21
CA GLU A 311 -15.52 36.74 3.89
C GLU A 311 -14.27 36.27 3.11
N ALA A 312 -13.65 35.16 3.53
CA ALA A 312 -12.47 34.62 2.85
C ALA A 312 -12.78 34.10 1.44
N LYS A 313 -13.99 33.61 1.16
CA LYS A 313 -14.41 33.22 -0.20
C LYS A 313 -14.42 34.44 -1.13
N HIS A 314 -14.93 35.58 -0.64
CA HIS A 314 -14.93 36.82 -1.40
C HIS A 314 -13.51 37.38 -1.56
N GLN A 315 -12.76 37.53 -0.45
CA GLN A 315 -11.45 38.18 -0.46
C GLN A 315 -10.36 37.41 -1.21
N LEU A 316 -10.34 36.08 -1.09
CA LEU A 316 -9.23 35.28 -1.62
C LEU A 316 -9.48 34.73 -3.01
N VAL A 317 -10.74 34.40 -3.34
CA VAL A 317 -11.10 33.77 -4.62
C VAL A 317 -12.28 34.45 -5.30
N ASN A 318 -12.55 35.72 -4.97
CA ASN A 318 -13.50 36.58 -5.67
C ASN A 318 -14.91 35.99 -5.84
N VAL A 319 -15.40 35.17 -4.90
CA VAL A 319 -16.81 34.73 -4.93
C VAL A 319 -17.70 35.95 -4.72
N PRO A 320 -18.59 36.30 -5.68
CA PRO A 320 -19.47 37.45 -5.52
C PRO A 320 -20.40 37.28 -4.31
N GLN A 321 -20.49 38.31 -3.47
CA GLN A 321 -21.33 38.27 -2.26
C GLN A 321 -22.80 37.98 -2.61
N ALA A 322 -23.28 38.49 -3.74
CA ALA A 322 -24.63 38.23 -4.24
C ALA A 322 -24.94 36.74 -4.45
N ILE A 323 -23.95 35.91 -4.82
CA ILE A 323 -24.14 34.45 -4.95
C ILE A 323 -24.33 33.82 -3.57
N ILE A 324 -23.52 34.22 -2.59
CA ILE A 324 -23.62 33.70 -1.22
C ILE A 324 -24.95 34.12 -0.59
N ASP A 325 -25.38 35.36 -0.79
CA ASP A 325 -26.64 35.88 -0.22
C ASP A 325 -27.88 35.23 -0.85
N ALA A 326 -27.85 34.96 -2.16
CA ALA A 326 -28.99 34.41 -2.89
C ALA A 326 -29.08 32.87 -2.80
N GLU A 327 -27.95 32.18 -2.88
CA GLU A 327 -27.91 30.71 -3.01
C GLU A 327 -27.27 29.98 -1.82
N GLY A 328 -26.62 30.71 -0.90
CA GLY A 328 -25.88 30.12 0.22
C GLY A 328 -24.52 29.54 -0.18
N VAL A 329 -23.73 29.15 0.82
CA VAL A 329 -22.42 28.52 0.58
C VAL A 329 -22.52 27.06 0.17
N VAL A 330 -23.62 26.38 0.47
CA VAL A 330 -23.86 24.97 0.07
C VAL A 330 -24.64 24.91 -1.24
N SER A 331 -24.06 25.46 -2.31
CA SER A 331 -24.72 25.59 -3.62
C SER A 331 -23.81 25.29 -4.81
N GLU A 332 -24.43 24.99 -5.95
CA GLU A 332 -23.74 24.82 -7.22
C GLU A 332 -23.00 26.09 -7.64
N ALA A 333 -23.65 27.26 -7.52
CA ALA A 333 -23.08 28.54 -7.92
C ALA A 333 -21.85 28.90 -7.07
N THR A 334 -21.91 28.72 -5.74
CA THR A 334 -20.74 28.95 -4.86
C THR A 334 -19.58 28.03 -5.25
N ALA A 335 -19.84 26.74 -5.50
CA ALA A 335 -18.79 25.81 -5.92
C ALA A 335 -18.14 26.22 -7.25
N LYS A 336 -18.94 26.59 -8.27
CA LYS A 336 -18.43 27.07 -9.56
C LYS A 336 -17.62 28.36 -9.42
N ALA A 337 -18.11 29.33 -8.65
CA ALA A 337 -17.44 30.59 -8.39
C ALA A 337 -16.09 30.38 -7.68
N MET A 338 -16.05 29.55 -6.64
CA MET A 338 -14.81 29.20 -5.93
C MET A 338 -13.77 28.56 -6.85
N ALA A 339 -14.16 27.60 -7.69
CA ALA A 339 -13.25 26.90 -8.60
C ALA A 339 -12.67 27.86 -9.65
N SER A 340 -13.52 28.70 -10.23
CA SER A 340 -13.14 29.69 -11.24
C SER A 340 -12.22 30.75 -10.66
N GLY A 341 -12.59 31.28 -9.49
CA GLY A 341 -11.82 32.29 -8.78
C GLY A 341 -10.43 31.80 -8.39
N ALA A 342 -10.32 30.58 -7.85
CA ALA A 342 -9.03 29.98 -7.53
C ALA A 342 -8.15 29.83 -8.79
N LYS A 343 -8.72 29.26 -9.87
CA LYS A 343 -8.02 29.10 -11.16
C LYS A 343 -7.45 30.44 -11.65
N GLN A 344 -8.27 31.49 -11.62
CA GLN A 344 -7.89 32.83 -12.07
C GLN A 344 -6.80 33.46 -11.19
N GLN A 345 -6.92 33.35 -9.86
CA GLN A 345 -5.99 33.96 -8.91
C GLN A 345 -4.56 33.42 -9.04
N LEU A 346 -4.40 32.13 -9.30
CA LEU A 346 -3.08 31.51 -9.49
C LEU A 346 -2.73 31.25 -10.96
N ASN A 347 -3.56 31.72 -11.91
CA ASN A 347 -3.39 31.50 -13.34
C ASN A 347 -3.03 30.05 -13.71
N THR A 348 -3.83 29.11 -13.20
CA THR A 348 -3.63 27.67 -13.42
C THR A 348 -4.57 27.12 -14.50
N ASP A 349 -4.27 25.93 -15.03
CA ASP A 349 -5.14 25.25 -15.99
C ASP A 349 -6.40 24.70 -15.32
N VAL A 350 -6.29 24.27 -14.06
CA VAL A 350 -7.36 23.63 -13.30
C VAL A 350 -7.57 24.32 -11.97
N GLY A 351 -8.81 24.73 -11.69
CA GLY A 351 -9.26 25.11 -10.35
C GLY A 351 -10.32 24.13 -9.86
N ILE A 352 -10.14 23.56 -8.67
CA ILE A 352 -11.13 22.70 -8.02
C ILE A 352 -11.62 23.35 -6.72
N SER A 353 -12.88 23.14 -6.36
CA SER A 353 -13.44 23.70 -5.13
C SER A 353 -14.24 22.69 -4.32
N PHE A 354 -14.29 22.91 -3.00
CA PHE A 354 -15.03 22.06 -2.07
C PHE A 354 -15.84 22.92 -1.10
N THR A 355 -17.17 22.87 -1.19
CA THR A 355 -18.09 23.54 -0.28
C THR A 355 -19.23 22.62 0.13
N GLY A 356 -19.72 22.72 1.37
CA GLY A 356 -20.71 21.78 1.88
C GLY A 356 -20.69 21.57 3.38
N VAL A 357 -21.42 20.55 3.82
CA VAL A 357 -21.71 20.26 5.23
C VAL A 357 -20.96 19.02 5.68
N ALA A 358 -19.80 19.21 6.32
CA ALA A 358 -19.06 18.08 6.89
C ALA A 358 -19.77 17.46 8.12
N GLY A 359 -20.73 18.14 8.74
CA GLY A 359 -21.43 17.67 9.94
C GLY A 359 -20.74 18.05 11.26
N PRO A 360 -21.32 17.65 12.42
CA PRO A 360 -22.45 16.71 12.53
C PRO A 360 -23.85 17.32 12.31
N GLY A 361 -23.98 18.65 12.37
CA GLY A 361 -25.26 19.35 12.18
C GLY A 361 -25.62 19.65 10.73
N THR A 362 -26.70 20.41 10.55
CA THR A 362 -27.11 20.98 9.26
C THR A 362 -26.50 22.36 9.05
N LEU A 363 -26.39 22.81 7.79
CA LEU A 363 -26.05 24.18 7.42
C LEU A 363 -26.97 24.61 6.27
N GLU A 364 -27.58 25.79 6.36
CA GLU A 364 -28.51 26.31 5.32
C GLU A 364 -29.64 25.31 4.98
N GLY A 365 -30.12 24.56 5.98
CA GLY A 365 -31.13 23.51 5.81
C GLY A 365 -30.62 22.21 5.17
N GLN A 366 -29.36 22.16 4.73
CA GLN A 366 -28.75 20.97 4.12
C GLN A 366 -28.17 20.03 5.20
N PRO A 367 -28.39 18.71 5.08
CA PRO A 367 -27.88 17.74 6.04
C PRO A 367 -26.37 17.52 5.91
N ALA A 368 -25.75 17.02 6.98
CA ALA A 368 -24.38 16.53 6.95
C ALA A 368 -24.18 15.52 5.82
N GLY A 369 -23.04 15.64 5.12
CA GLY A 369 -22.73 14.83 3.94
C GLY A 369 -23.05 15.52 2.62
N THR A 370 -23.83 16.61 2.62
CA THR A 370 -24.13 17.38 1.40
C THR A 370 -22.92 18.20 0.97
N VAL A 371 -22.34 17.88 -0.19
CA VAL A 371 -21.10 18.50 -0.67
C VAL A 371 -21.23 18.84 -2.15
N TRP A 372 -20.86 20.08 -2.50
CA TRP A 372 -20.66 20.52 -3.87
C TRP A 372 -19.17 20.60 -4.18
N ILE A 373 -18.79 19.99 -5.31
CA ILE A 373 -17.43 20.04 -5.84
C ILE A 373 -17.47 20.74 -7.19
N GLY A 374 -16.79 21.87 -7.30
CA GLY A 374 -16.66 22.65 -8.54
C GLY A 374 -15.36 22.33 -9.27
N LEU A 375 -15.38 22.34 -10.60
CA LEU A 375 -14.21 22.12 -11.45
C LEU A 375 -14.21 23.11 -12.62
N ALA A 376 -13.22 23.99 -12.62
CA ALA A 376 -12.85 24.85 -13.75
C ALA A 376 -11.65 24.21 -14.46
N TYR A 377 -11.79 23.86 -15.74
CA TYR A 377 -10.76 23.13 -16.49
C TYR A 377 -10.49 23.81 -17.84
N ARG A 378 -9.29 24.39 -18.00
CA ARG A 378 -8.90 25.24 -19.13
C ARG A 378 -10.04 26.23 -19.46
N ASP A 379 -10.36 26.40 -20.73
CA ASP A 379 -11.41 27.31 -21.19
C ASP A 379 -12.78 26.63 -21.34
N ARG A 380 -12.95 25.44 -20.72
CA ARG A 380 -14.23 24.73 -20.75
C ARG A 380 -15.24 25.36 -19.78
N PRO A 381 -16.55 25.20 -20.03
CA PRO A 381 -17.58 25.58 -19.06
C PRO A 381 -17.32 24.93 -17.70
N VAL A 382 -17.38 25.75 -16.65
CA VAL A 382 -17.16 25.32 -15.26
C VAL A 382 -18.30 24.38 -14.87
N LYS A 383 -17.94 23.20 -14.35
CA LYS A 383 -18.89 22.19 -13.89
C LYS A 383 -18.93 22.19 -12.35
N ALA A 384 -20.04 21.79 -11.77
CA ALA A 384 -20.10 21.43 -10.36
C ALA A 384 -21.03 20.23 -10.19
N LYS A 385 -20.74 19.38 -9.20
CA LYS A 385 -21.52 18.18 -8.91
C LYS A 385 -21.79 18.07 -7.42
N GLN A 386 -23.05 17.77 -7.08
CA GLN A 386 -23.47 17.49 -5.72
C GLN A 386 -23.21 16.03 -5.37
N TYR A 387 -22.79 15.81 -4.13
CA TYR A 387 -22.60 14.51 -3.52
C TYR A 387 -23.28 14.48 -2.15
N HIS A 388 -23.71 13.27 -1.77
CA HIS A 388 -24.21 12.97 -0.42
C HIS A 388 -23.37 11.85 0.17
N PHE A 389 -22.47 12.20 1.08
CA PHE A 389 -21.57 11.24 1.72
C PHE A 389 -22.08 10.81 3.09
N ALA A 390 -22.06 9.50 3.33
CA ALA A 390 -22.27 8.94 4.66
C ALA A 390 -20.96 8.92 5.47
N GLY A 391 -21.09 9.02 6.78
CA GLY A 391 -19.98 8.89 7.73
C GLY A 391 -19.88 10.05 8.69
N ASN A 392 -18.85 10.02 9.53
CA ASN A 392 -18.53 11.12 10.43
C ASN A 392 -17.88 12.30 9.68
N ARG A 393 -17.64 13.40 10.41
CA ARG A 393 -17.08 14.63 9.84
C ARG A 393 -15.79 14.42 9.06
N GLN A 394 -14.89 13.59 9.57
CA GLN A 394 -13.59 13.35 8.91
C GLN A 394 -13.76 12.48 7.66
N GLN A 395 -14.59 11.45 7.72
CA GLN A 395 -14.89 10.58 6.57
C GLN A 395 -15.55 11.36 5.43
N ILE A 396 -16.45 12.31 5.72
CA ILE A 396 -17.07 13.16 4.71
C ILE A 396 -16.01 14.04 4.01
N ARG A 397 -15.06 14.62 4.76
CA ARG A 397 -13.96 15.42 4.19
C ARG A 397 -13.07 14.57 3.27
N GLU A 398 -12.67 13.38 3.72
CA GLU A 398 -11.84 12.46 2.94
C GLU A 398 -12.53 12.00 1.65
N ARG A 399 -13.81 11.60 1.73
CA ARG A 399 -14.61 11.22 0.56
C ARG A 399 -14.80 12.38 -0.42
N SER A 400 -14.93 13.61 0.10
CA SER A 400 -15.00 14.81 -0.75
C SER A 400 -13.73 14.98 -1.58
N VAL A 401 -12.56 14.87 -0.95
CA VAL A 401 -11.25 14.95 -1.64
C VAL A 401 -11.15 13.89 -2.75
N MET A 402 -11.48 12.63 -2.43
CA MET A 402 -11.40 11.54 -3.41
C MET A 402 -12.39 11.72 -4.56
N ALA A 403 -13.61 12.20 -4.29
CA ALA A 403 -14.59 12.50 -5.33
C ALA A 403 -14.16 13.68 -6.22
N GLY A 404 -13.43 14.65 -5.67
CA GLY A 404 -12.83 15.73 -6.45
C GLY A 404 -11.73 15.23 -7.39
N LEU A 405 -10.86 14.34 -6.91
CA LEU A 405 -9.85 13.68 -7.74
C LEU A 405 -10.46 12.86 -8.86
N ASP A 406 -11.56 12.15 -8.59
CA ASP A 406 -12.26 11.38 -9.62
C ASP A 406 -12.97 12.25 -10.65
N LEU A 407 -13.59 13.36 -10.22
CA LEU A 407 -14.16 14.36 -11.12
C LEU A 407 -13.08 14.92 -12.07
N LEU A 408 -11.89 15.18 -11.54
CA LEU A 408 -10.73 15.62 -12.31
C LEU A 408 -10.22 14.52 -13.26
N ARG A 409 -10.11 13.27 -12.80
CA ARG A 409 -9.76 12.11 -13.63
C ARG A 409 -10.66 12.00 -14.85
N HIS A 410 -11.98 12.13 -14.66
CA HIS A 410 -12.94 12.11 -15.76
C HIS A 410 -12.71 13.27 -16.75
N ALA A 411 -12.47 14.50 -16.25
CA ALA A 411 -12.18 15.64 -17.11
C ALA A 411 -10.90 15.47 -17.94
N LEU A 412 -9.84 14.88 -17.36
CA LEU A 412 -8.59 14.53 -18.06
C LEU A 412 -8.83 13.45 -19.11
N ASN A 413 -9.62 12.42 -18.80
CA ASN A 413 -9.94 11.33 -19.74
C ASN A 413 -10.87 11.76 -20.88
N GLU A 414 -11.68 12.79 -20.67
CA GLU A 414 -12.47 13.44 -21.72
C GLU A 414 -11.62 14.39 -22.59
N ASP A 415 -10.42 14.76 -22.14
CA ASP A 415 -9.55 15.67 -22.86
C ASP A 415 -8.88 15.01 -24.07
N THR A 416 -9.44 15.29 -25.25
CA THR A 416 -8.93 14.78 -26.53
C THR A 416 -7.53 15.28 -26.85
N ASP A 417 -7.11 16.43 -26.31
CA ASP A 417 -5.77 16.97 -26.55
C ASP A 417 -4.69 16.19 -25.78
N LEU A 418 -5.08 15.42 -24.76
CA LEU A 418 -4.19 14.48 -24.05
C LEU A 418 -4.15 13.09 -24.68
N LYS A 419 -5.02 12.81 -25.67
CA LYS A 419 -5.10 11.52 -26.37
C LYS A 419 -4.34 11.50 -27.71
N LYS A 420 -3.84 12.66 -28.15
CA LYS A 420 -2.97 12.82 -29.32
C LYS A 420 -1.52 12.80 -28.86
#